data_AF-A0A0J5WSD2-F1
#
_entry.id   AF-A0A0J5WSD2-F1
#
_cell.length_a   1.000
_cell.length_b   1.000
_cell.length_c   1.000
_cell.angle_alpha   90.00
_cell.angle_beta   90.00
_cell.angle_gamma   90.00
#
_symmetry.space_group_name_H-M   'P 1'
#
loop_
_entity.id
_entity.type
_entity.pdbx_description
1 polymer ?
#
loop_
_entity_poly.entity_id
_entity_poly.type
_entity_poly.pdbx_seq_one_letter_code
_entity_poly.pdbx_strand_id
1 'polypeptide(L)'
;MIAEDCLRERISSWTVSYPVAMELKGGVPPKDGGYQGVIMVIERPAPHRVILNLDRLYSDFEFVAAMEANKASIVGYYDGAGRYKGNQREVVIELDEISKGDIRALGGYSSDADELTLLANMSVYSHFGRLATPAELAMIRDRAGPAWLSLAATRRVLTRTEVHAEILREVKALQDKADTTPVA
;
A
#
# COMPACT_ATOMS: atom_id res chain seq x y z
N MET A 1 6.25 2.07 -14.55
CA MET A 1 4.86 2.24 -14.07
C MET A 1 4.69 3.53 -13.26
N ILE A 2 4.98 3.62 -11.94
CA ILE A 2 4.90 4.92 -11.20
C ILE A 2 5.90 5.96 -11.73
N ALA A 3 7.06 5.51 -12.25
CA ALA A 3 8.05 6.41 -12.84
C ALA A 3 7.66 6.94 -14.24
N GLU A 4 6.63 6.37 -14.86
CA GLU A 4 6.18 6.68 -16.23
C GLU A 4 4.78 7.30 -16.23
N ASP A 5 4.20 7.52 -15.04
CA ASP A 5 2.83 8.03 -14.82
C ASP A 5 1.75 7.34 -15.66
N CYS A 6 1.96 6.07 -16.03
CA CYS A 6 1.05 5.32 -16.90
C CYS A 6 0.69 3.95 -16.29
N LEU A 7 -0.56 3.54 -16.49
CA LEU A 7 -1.05 2.22 -16.11
C LEU A 7 -1.24 1.35 -17.35
N ARG A 8 -0.68 0.14 -17.33
CA ARG A 8 -0.97 -0.88 -18.36
C ARG A 8 -2.40 -1.39 -18.27
N GLU A 9 -2.98 -1.36 -17.07
CA GLU A 9 -4.35 -1.76 -16.77
C GLU A 9 -5.14 -0.54 -16.30
N ARG A 10 -6.14 -0.12 -17.08
CA ARG A 10 -6.92 1.11 -16.79
C ARG A 10 -8.06 0.86 -15.82
N ILE A 11 -8.59 -0.35 -15.75
CA ILE A 11 -9.67 -0.72 -14.83
C ILE A 11 -9.04 -1.43 -13.64
N SER A 12 -9.24 -0.92 -12.43
CA SER A 12 -8.65 -1.52 -11.24
C SER A 12 -9.61 -1.48 -10.06
N SER A 13 -9.39 -2.40 -9.13
CA SER A 13 -10.13 -2.50 -7.86
C SER A 13 -9.43 -1.71 -6.76
N TRP A 14 -10.23 -0.92 -6.02
CA TRP A 14 -9.80 -0.01 -4.97
C TRP A 14 -10.67 -0.18 -3.74
N THR A 15 -10.25 0.37 -2.61
CA THR A 15 -11.06 0.42 -1.39
C THR A 15 -11.30 1.87 -0.98
N VAL A 16 -12.49 2.15 -0.44
CA VAL A 16 -12.80 3.45 0.17
C VAL A 16 -12.29 3.57 1.62
N SER A 17 -11.60 2.53 2.13
CA SER A 17 -11.16 2.45 3.52
C SER A 17 -9.64 2.30 3.64
N TYR A 18 -9.00 3.34 4.20
CA TYR A 18 -7.55 3.32 4.42
C TYR A 18 -7.08 2.19 5.36
N PRO A 19 -7.77 1.87 6.48
CA PRO A 19 -7.45 0.69 7.28
C PRO A 19 -7.46 -0.61 6.49
N VAL A 20 -8.47 -0.81 5.63
CA VAL A 20 -8.54 -2.00 4.77
C VAL A 20 -7.36 -2.03 3.82
N ALA A 21 -7.01 -0.89 3.18
CA ALA A 21 -5.86 -0.81 2.29
C ALA A 21 -4.54 -1.22 2.97
N MET A 22 -4.36 -0.86 4.24
CA MET A 22 -3.17 -1.22 5.02
C MET A 22 -3.07 -2.69 5.39
N GLU A 23 -4.17 -3.45 5.32
CA GLU A 23 -4.23 -4.87 5.67
C GLU A 23 -4.33 -5.79 4.45
N LEU A 24 -4.63 -5.23 3.26
CA LEU A 24 -4.68 -6.00 2.03
C LEU A 24 -3.36 -6.76 1.82
N LYS A 25 -3.48 -8.05 1.44
CA LYS A 25 -2.34 -8.99 1.28
C LYS A 25 -1.47 -9.16 2.53
N GLY A 26 -2.03 -8.94 3.73
CA GLY A 26 -1.30 -9.09 4.99
C GLY A 26 -0.51 -7.84 5.41
N GLY A 27 -0.72 -6.73 4.72
CA GLY A 27 -0.14 -5.43 5.05
C GLY A 27 1.22 -5.16 4.41
N VAL A 28 2.22 -4.81 5.21
CA VAL A 28 3.54 -4.42 4.69
C VAL A 28 4.25 -5.64 4.08
N PRO A 29 4.66 -5.58 2.80
CA PRO A 29 5.32 -6.71 2.14
C PRO A 29 6.64 -7.12 2.77
N PRO A 30 6.94 -8.43 2.92
CA PRO A 30 8.15 -8.93 3.58
C PRO A 30 9.43 -8.31 3.01
N LYS A 31 10.43 -8.07 3.88
CA LYS A 31 11.71 -7.43 3.53
C LYS A 31 12.42 -8.09 2.34
N ASP A 32 12.30 -9.41 2.23
CA ASP A 32 12.95 -10.22 1.19
C ASP A 32 12.01 -10.56 0.03
N GLY A 33 10.83 -9.93 -0.04
CA GLY A 33 9.81 -10.21 -1.06
C GLY A 33 10.15 -9.69 -2.46
N GLY A 34 11.19 -8.85 -2.60
CA GLY A 34 11.59 -8.27 -3.89
C GLY A 34 10.65 -7.18 -4.40
N TYR A 35 9.69 -6.71 -3.60
CA TYR A 35 8.81 -5.59 -3.95
C TYR A 35 8.53 -4.70 -2.74
N GLN A 36 8.15 -3.45 -3.03
CA GLN A 36 7.88 -2.41 -2.06
C GLN A 36 6.37 -2.19 -1.94
N GLY A 37 5.85 -2.15 -0.71
CA GLY A 37 4.45 -1.78 -0.46
C GLY A 37 4.23 -0.30 -0.73
N VAL A 38 3.18 0.02 -1.48
CA VAL A 38 2.76 1.39 -1.79
C VAL A 38 1.24 1.47 -1.65
N ILE A 39 0.75 2.45 -0.89
CA ILE A 39 -0.68 2.80 -0.86
C ILE A 39 -0.86 4.08 -1.64
N MET A 40 -1.75 4.02 -2.62
CA MET A 40 -2.17 5.15 -3.43
C MET A 40 -3.57 5.61 -3.01
N VAL A 41 -3.84 6.90 -3.15
CA VAL A 41 -5.15 7.50 -2.84
C VAL A 41 -5.56 8.42 -3.95
N ILE A 42 -6.82 8.28 -4.36
CA ILE A 42 -7.50 9.21 -5.27
C ILE A 42 -8.60 9.85 -4.46
N GLU A 43 -8.44 11.13 -4.13
CA GLU A 43 -9.35 11.78 -3.17
C GLU A 43 -10.80 11.83 -3.68
N ARG A 44 -10.98 12.09 -4.98
CA ARG A 44 -12.31 12.25 -5.60
C ARG A 44 -12.26 11.79 -7.06
N PRO A 45 -12.42 10.48 -7.34
CA PRO A 45 -12.55 10.04 -8.73
C PRO A 45 -13.79 10.69 -9.36
N ALA A 46 -13.68 11.08 -10.63
CA ALA A 46 -14.83 11.62 -11.35
C ALA A 46 -15.95 10.56 -11.42
N PRO A 47 -17.23 10.91 -11.25
CA PRO A 47 -18.32 9.92 -11.18
C PRO A 47 -18.39 8.98 -12.38
N HIS A 48 -18.09 9.47 -13.59
CA HIS A 48 -18.08 8.68 -14.82
C HIS A 48 -16.94 7.64 -14.88
N ARG A 49 -15.92 7.76 -14.03
CA ARG A 49 -14.83 6.79 -13.90
C ARG A 49 -15.16 5.66 -12.93
N VAL A 50 -16.24 5.77 -12.13
CA VAL A 50 -16.66 4.70 -11.22
C VAL A 50 -17.50 3.71 -12.00
N ILE A 51 -16.94 2.51 -12.25
CA ILE A 51 -17.62 1.44 -12.97
C ILE A 51 -18.57 0.69 -12.02
N LEU A 52 -18.10 0.38 -10.81
CA LEU A 52 -18.86 -0.37 -9.81
C LEU A 52 -18.51 0.11 -8.40
N ASN A 53 -19.51 0.34 -7.57
CA ASN A 53 -19.31 0.68 -6.16
C ASN A 53 -19.91 -0.41 -5.28
N LEU A 54 -19.10 -1.41 -4.93
CA LEU A 54 -19.54 -2.52 -4.10
C LEU A 54 -19.82 -2.06 -2.66
N ASP A 55 -19.06 -1.11 -2.11
CA ASP A 55 -19.33 -0.53 -0.78
C ASP A 55 -20.78 -0.01 -0.68
N ARG A 56 -21.26 0.69 -1.71
CA ARG A 56 -22.65 1.15 -1.78
C ARG A 56 -23.65 0.01 -1.99
N LEU A 57 -23.38 -0.93 -2.89
CA LEU A 57 -24.29 -2.06 -3.14
C LEU A 57 -24.47 -2.94 -1.90
N TYR A 58 -23.41 -3.22 -1.15
CA TYR A 58 -23.52 -3.97 0.12
C TYR A 58 -24.16 -3.16 1.25
N SER A 59 -24.29 -1.85 1.10
CA SER A 59 -25.06 -0.99 2.03
C SER A 59 -26.55 -0.94 1.67
N ASP A 60 -26.95 -1.41 0.49
CA ASP A 60 -28.33 -1.47 0.03
C ASP A 60 -29.00 -2.74 0.55
N PHE A 61 -30.02 -2.56 1.41
CA PHE A 61 -30.72 -3.67 2.04
C PHE A 61 -31.47 -4.54 1.03
N GLU A 62 -32.10 -3.94 0.02
CA GLU A 62 -32.87 -4.70 -0.98
C GLU A 62 -31.95 -5.54 -1.85
N PHE A 63 -30.80 -4.97 -2.25
CA PHE A 63 -29.77 -5.70 -2.97
C PHE A 63 -29.24 -6.88 -2.16
N VAL A 64 -28.86 -6.66 -0.90
CA VAL A 64 -28.34 -7.73 -0.04
C VAL A 64 -29.39 -8.80 0.20
N ALA A 65 -30.64 -8.43 0.47
CA ALA A 65 -31.74 -9.37 0.67
C ALA A 65 -31.99 -10.21 -0.60
N ALA A 66 -32.02 -9.58 -1.77
CA ALA A 66 -32.19 -10.27 -3.05
C ALA A 66 -31.02 -11.21 -3.35
N MET A 67 -29.78 -10.77 -3.11
CA MET A 67 -28.58 -11.58 -3.29
C MET A 67 -28.60 -12.81 -2.38
N GLU A 68 -28.94 -12.65 -1.10
CA GLU A 68 -29.05 -13.76 -0.14
C GLU A 68 -30.17 -14.74 -0.52
N ALA A 69 -31.33 -14.24 -0.95
CA ALA A 69 -32.45 -15.08 -1.39
C ALA A 69 -32.08 -15.92 -2.64
N ASN A 70 -31.19 -15.41 -3.49
CA ASN A 70 -30.77 -16.05 -4.72
C ASN A 70 -29.38 -16.71 -4.64
N LYS A 71 -28.76 -16.80 -3.46
CA LYS A 71 -27.37 -17.29 -3.33
C LYS A 71 -27.09 -18.65 -3.94
N ALA A 72 -28.09 -19.53 -4.02
CA ALA A 72 -27.96 -20.85 -4.63
C ALA A 72 -27.83 -20.81 -6.16
N SER A 73 -28.29 -19.74 -6.83
CA SER A 73 -28.16 -19.56 -8.28
C SER A 73 -26.95 -18.71 -8.68
N ILE A 74 -26.25 -18.10 -7.71
CA ILE A 74 -25.07 -17.28 -7.95
C ILE A 74 -23.83 -18.17 -7.93
N VAL A 75 -23.22 -18.37 -9.10
CA VAL A 75 -21.98 -19.13 -9.26
C VAL A 75 -20.87 -18.47 -8.42
N GLY A 76 -20.17 -19.28 -7.60
CA GLY A 76 -19.08 -18.79 -6.77
C GLY A 76 -19.49 -17.90 -5.60
N TYR A 77 -20.78 -17.85 -5.23
CA TYR A 77 -21.26 -17.01 -4.13
C TYR A 77 -20.46 -17.22 -2.84
N TYR A 78 -20.20 -18.46 -2.45
CA TYR A 78 -19.49 -18.76 -1.20
C TYR A 78 -18.00 -18.40 -1.23
N ASP A 79 -17.38 -18.38 -2.42
CA ASP A 79 -15.99 -17.96 -2.57
C ASP A 79 -15.86 -16.43 -2.69
N GLY A 80 -16.91 -15.77 -3.19
CA GLY A 80 -17.00 -14.32 -3.36
C GLY A 80 -17.88 -13.65 -2.30
N ALA A 81 -19.07 -13.21 -2.74
CA ALA A 81 -19.97 -12.36 -1.97
C ALA A 81 -20.29 -12.89 -0.56
N GLY A 82 -20.53 -14.20 -0.43
CA GLY A 82 -20.83 -14.85 0.84
C GLY A 82 -19.66 -14.87 1.83
N ARG A 83 -18.42 -14.91 1.34
CA ARG A 83 -17.21 -14.87 2.18
C ARG A 83 -16.83 -13.46 2.58
N TYR A 84 -16.85 -12.53 1.62
CA TYR A 84 -16.29 -11.19 1.83
C TYR A 84 -17.32 -10.14 2.26
N LYS A 85 -18.61 -10.31 1.91
CA LYS A 85 -19.75 -9.48 2.38
C LYS A 85 -19.53 -7.96 2.38
N GLY A 86 -18.76 -7.44 1.41
CA GLY A 86 -18.42 -6.02 1.33
C GLY A 86 -17.37 -5.53 2.34
N ASN A 87 -16.74 -6.40 3.13
CA ASN A 87 -15.72 -6.03 4.13
C ASN A 87 -14.49 -5.33 3.52
N GLN A 88 -14.22 -5.57 2.24
CA GLN A 88 -13.13 -4.92 1.52
C GLN A 88 -13.49 -3.48 1.10
N ARG A 89 -14.77 -3.08 1.22
CA ARG A 89 -15.27 -1.74 0.89
C ARG A 89 -14.85 -1.31 -0.52
N GLU A 90 -15.06 -2.23 -1.44
CA GLU A 90 -14.47 -2.20 -2.78
C GLU A 90 -15.20 -1.22 -3.71
N VAL A 91 -14.43 -0.56 -4.57
CA VAL A 91 -14.88 0.24 -5.69
C VAL A 91 -13.99 -0.04 -6.89
N VAL A 92 -14.60 -0.27 -8.05
CA VAL A 92 -13.91 -0.47 -9.32
C VAL A 92 -13.97 0.84 -10.09
N ILE A 93 -12.79 1.34 -10.47
CA ILE A 93 -12.66 2.60 -11.19
C ILE A 93 -11.78 2.44 -12.42
N GLU A 94 -12.06 3.26 -13.43
CA GLU A 94 -11.24 3.44 -14.61
C GLU A 94 -10.31 4.65 -14.44
N LEU A 95 -9.02 4.45 -14.65
CA LEU A 95 -7.97 5.46 -14.53
C LEU A 95 -6.99 5.36 -15.69
N ASP A 96 -6.57 6.53 -16.14
CA ASP A 96 -5.62 6.67 -17.25
C ASP A 96 -4.18 6.72 -16.74
N GLU A 97 -4.00 7.37 -15.60
CA GLU A 97 -2.71 7.68 -14.99
C GLU A 97 -2.81 7.65 -13.47
N ILE A 98 -1.67 7.34 -12.85
CA ILE A 98 -1.43 7.54 -11.42
C ILE A 98 -0.05 8.17 -11.31
N SER A 99 0.04 9.20 -10.49
CA SER A 99 1.28 9.94 -10.26
C SER A 99 1.90 9.61 -8.91
N LYS A 100 3.13 10.08 -8.70
CA LYS A 100 3.75 10.09 -7.35
C LYS A 100 2.98 10.92 -6.33
N GLY A 101 2.21 11.92 -6.78
CA GLY A 101 1.38 12.76 -5.91
C GLY A 101 0.26 11.97 -5.23
N ASP A 102 -0.17 10.87 -5.85
CA ASP A 102 -1.22 10.00 -5.34
C ASP A 102 -0.69 9.01 -4.28
N ILE A 103 0.63 8.96 -4.04
CA ILE A 103 1.22 8.08 -3.03
C ILE A 103 0.91 8.61 -1.63
N ARG A 104 0.13 7.84 -0.88
CA ARG A 104 -0.27 8.15 0.50
C ARG A 104 0.70 7.60 1.53
N ALA A 105 1.19 6.38 1.31
CA ALA A 105 2.09 5.69 2.23
C ALA A 105 3.01 4.72 1.50
N LEU A 106 4.24 4.58 2.01
CA LEU A 106 5.17 3.53 1.63
C LEU A 106 5.30 2.55 2.79
N GLY A 107 5.39 1.26 2.49
CA GLY A 107 5.79 0.24 3.46
C GLY A 107 7.26 0.44 3.85
N GLY A 108 7.64 0.06 5.04
CA GLY A 108 9.03 0.15 5.48
C GLY A 108 9.35 -0.85 6.56
N TYR A 109 10.64 -1.07 6.75
CA TYR A 109 11.19 -1.90 7.81
C TYR A 109 12.11 -1.03 8.64
N SER A 110 11.82 -0.93 9.93
CA SER A 110 12.86 -0.53 10.88
C SER A 110 13.75 -1.73 11.20
N SER A 111 14.91 -1.44 11.80
CA SER A 111 15.72 -2.43 12.48
C SER A 111 14.92 -3.19 13.54
N ASP A 112 15.42 -4.34 13.96
CA ASP A 112 14.80 -5.04 15.08
C ASP A 112 14.89 -4.23 16.38
N ALA A 113 14.07 -4.61 17.35
CA ALA A 113 13.93 -3.84 18.56
C ALA A 113 15.21 -3.78 19.41
N ASP A 114 16.05 -4.80 19.35
CA ASP A 114 17.27 -4.87 20.13
C ASP A 114 18.34 -3.95 19.51
N GLU A 115 18.45 -3.93 18.19
CA GLU A 115 19.30 -2.98 17.46
C GLU A 115 18.82 -1.53 17.66
N LEU A 116 17.52 -1.25 17.56
CA LEU A 116 16.98 0.08 17.84
C LEU A 116 17.22 0.51 19.28
N THR A 117 17.11 -0.42 20.23
CA THR A 117 17.41 -0.19 21.65
C THR A 117 18.89 0.17 21.85
N LEU A 118 19.79 -0.58 21.22
CA LEU A 118 21.22 -0.32 21.28
C LEU A 118 21.54 1.08 20.73
N LEU A 119 21.01 1.40 19.54
CA LEU A 119 21.19 2.71 18.91
C LEU A 119 20.64 3.85 19.78
N ALA A 120 19.45 3.67 20.37
CA ALA A 120 18.84 4.67 21.25
C ALA A 120 19.67 4.90 22.52
N ASN A 121 20.20 3.83 23.12
CA ASN A 121 21.10 3.94 24.27
C ASN A 121 22.41 4.64 23.92
N MET A 122 23.02 4.31 22.78
CA MET A 122 24.29 4.90 22.35
C MET A 122 24.16 6.37 21.93
N SER A 123 23.02 6.78 21.39
CA SER A 123 22.82 8.13 20.85
C SER A 123 22.04 9.04 21.79
N VAL A 124 20.78 8.70 22.06
CA VAL A 124 19.84 9.55 22.80
C VAL A 124 20.12 9.49 24.29
N TYR A 125 20.11 8.30 24.88
CA TYR A 125 20.15 8.19 26.35
C TYR A 125 21.54 8.41 26.93
N SER A 126 22.60 7.97 26.23
CA SER A 126 23.97 8.29 26.62
C SER A 126 24.23 9.80 26.66
N HIS A 127 23.57 10.59 25.81
CA HIS A 127 23.66 12.05 25.85
C HIS A 127 23.11 12.62 27.18
N PHE A 128 22.13 11.95 27.77
CA PHE A 128 21.54 12.30 29.07
C PHE A 128 22.17 11.55 30.25
N GLY A 129 23.28 10.82 30.04
CA GLY A 129 23.98 10.09 31.09
C GLY A 129 23.18 8.94 31.71
N ARG A 130 22.22 8.37 30.97
CA ARG A 130 21.37 7.27 31.45
C ARG A 130 21.13 6.22 30.37
N LEU A 131 20.48 5.12 30.75
CA LEU A 131 19.92 4.14 29.83
C LEU A 131 18.41 4.36 29.65
N ALA A 132 17.86 3.75 28.61
CA ALA A 132 16.42 3.65 28.40
C ALA A 132 15.74 2.92 29.57
N THR A 133 14.61 3.44 30.02
CA THR A 133 13.75 2.78 31.00
C THR A 133 12.95 1.64 30.35
N PRO A 134 12.44 0.65 31.12
CA PRO A 134 11.61 -0.42 30.57
C PRO A 134 10.40 0.06 29.76
N ALA A 135 9.78 1.18 30.16
CA ALA A 135 8.66 1.77 29.44
C ALA A 135 9.08 2.34 28.07
N GLU A 136 10.24 3.01 28.01
CA GLU A 136 10.80 3.52 26.76
C GLU A 136 11.21 2.37 25.81
N LEU A 137 11.77 1.28 26.36
CA LEU A 137 12.10 0.08 25.58
C LEU A 137 10.85 -0.61 25.02
N ALA A 138 9.77 -0.66 25.80
CA ALA A 138 8.49 -1.19 25.33
C ALA A 138 7.95 -0.38 24.15
N MET A 139 8.07 0.96 24.19
CA MET A 139 7.67 1.81 23.07
C MET A 139 8.53 1.61 21.81
N ILE A 140 9.83 1.33 21.97
CA ILE A 140 10.71 1.02 20.83
C ILE A 140 10.31 -0.31 20.20
N ARG A 141 10.05 -1.33 21.03
CA ARG A 141 9.61 -2.66 20.58
C ARG A 141 8.32 -2.61 19.78
N ASP A 142 7.34 -1.83 20.25
CA ASP A 142 6.04 -1.65 19.57
C ASP A 142 6.17 -0.99 18.18
N ARG A 143 7.27 -0.27 17.93
CA ARG A 143 7.53 0.44 16.67
C ARG A 143 8.58 -0.25 15.79
N ALA A 144 9.10 -1.39 16.23
CA ALA A 144 10.11 -2.15 15.51
C ALA A 144 9.48 -3.04 14.43
N GLY A 145 10.19 -3.26 13.33
CA GLY A 145 9.77 -4.14 12.24
C GLY A 145 8.92 -3.45 11.16
N PRO A 146 8.00 -4.18 10.52
CA PRO A 146 7.22 -3.68 9.37
C PRO A 146 6.24 -2.59 9.79
N ALA A 147 6.26 -1.45 9.09
CA ALA A 147 5.30 -0.37 9.31
C ALA A 147 4.97 0.40 8.03
N TRP A 148 3.74 0.89 7.93
CA TRP A 148 3.37 1.90 6.95
C TRP A 148 3.89 3.27 7.40
N LEU A 149 4.64 3.96 6.54
CA LEU A 149 5.14 5.30 6.82
C LEU A 149 3.99 6.31 6.91
N SER A 150 4.11 7.27 7.83
CA SER A 150 3.23 8.43 7.86
C SER A 150 3.35 9.24 6.57
N LEU A 151 2.36 10.09 6.27
CA LEU A 151 2.40 10.95 5.09
C LEU A 151 3.67 11.81 5.03
N ALA A 152 4.03 12.42 6.16
CA ALA A 152 5.19 13.27 6.26
C ALA A 152 6.49 12.48 6.02
N ALA A 153 6.59 11.26 6.56
CA ALA A 153 7.74 10.39 6.32
C ALA A 153 7.81 9.93 4.86
N THR A 154 6.67 9.53 4.29
CA THR A 154 6.52 9.16 2.88
C THR A 154 6.99 10.29 1.96
N ARG A 155 6.51 11.52 2.18
CA ARG A 155 6.93 12.69 1.40
C ARG A 155 8.44 12.92 1.46
N ARG A 156 9.06 12.82 2.64
CA ARG A 156 10.53 12.94 2.77
C ARG A 156 11.27 11.88 1.98
N VAL A 157 10.77 10.63 1.96
CA VAL A 157 11.37 9.57 1.14
C VAL A 157 11.24 9.91 -0.34
N LEU A 158 10.04 10.29 -0.80
CA LEU A 158 9.80 10.65 -2.20
C LEU A 158 10.71 11.80 -2.65
N THR A 159 10.82 12.88 -1.88
CA THR A 159 11.72 14.01 -2.19
C THR A 159 13.19 13.58 -2.29
N ARG A 160 13.67 12.67 -1.42
CA ARG A 160 15.05 12.16 -1.55
C ARG A 160 15.24 11.33 -2.81
N THR A 161 14.22 10.55 -3.20
CA THR A 161 14.29 9.75 -4.43
C THR A 161 14.20 10.59 -5.70
N GLU A 162 13.58 11.78 -5.67
CA GLU A 162 13.52 12.69 -6.81
C GLU A 162 14.91 13.10 -7.31
N VAL A 163 15.85 13.34 -6.40
CA VAL A 163 17.25 13.67 -6.72
C VAL A 163 17.91 12.59 -7.58
N HIS A 164 17.49 11.33 -7.42
CA HIS A 164 18.02 10.20 -8.16
C HIS A 164 17.11 9.76 -9.32
N ALA A 165 15.96 10.39 -9.52
CA ALA A 165 14.95 9.91 -10.46
C ALA A 165 15.37 10.00 -11.93
N GLU A 166 16.26 10.92 -12.29
CA GLU A 166 16.84 11.00 -13.64
C GLU A 166 17.81 9.85 -13.90
N ILE A 167 18.75 9.64 -12.97
CA ILE A 167 19.73 8.53 -13.05
C ILE A 167 18.99 7.18 -13.11
N LEU A 168 17.98 6.98 -12.28
CA LEU A 168 17.20 5.74 -12.26
C LEU A 168 16.38 5.53 -13.55
N ARG A 169 15.91 6.61 -14.20
CA ARG A 169 15.24 6.52 -15.50
C ARG A 169 16.21 6.08 -16.59
N GLU A 170 17.42 6.63 -16.62
CA GLU A 170 18.45 6.20 -17.57
C GLU A 170 18.85 4.74 -17.37
N VAL A 171 19.08 4.32 -16.12
CA VAL A 171 19.39 2.92 -15.79
C VAL A 171 18.28 1.98 -16.27
N LYS A 172 17.01 2.33 -16.04
CA LYS A 172 15.89 1.51 -16.52
C LYS A 172 15.80 1.46 -18.05
N ALA A 173 15.99 2.59 -18.73
CA ALA A 173 16.00 2.62 -20.19
C ALA A 173 17.12 1.75 -20.80
N LEU A 174 18.27 1.64 -20.13
CA LEU A 174 19.35 0.73 -20.52
C LEU A 174 18.99 -0.74 -20.27
N GLN A 175 18.33 -1.05 -19.15
CA GLN A 175 17.86 -2.41 -18.84
C GLN A 175 16.81 -2.90 -19.83
N ASP A 176 15.80 -2.07 -20.13
CA ASP A 176 14.72 -2.43 -21.06
C ASP A 176 15.26 -2.64 -22.50
N LYS A 177 16.35 -1.93 -22.90
CA LYS A 177 17.07 -2.17 -24.17
C LYS A 177 17.87 -3.48 -24.17
N ALA A 178 18.44 -3.87 -23.03
CA ALA A 178 19.17 -5.14 -22.92
C ALA A 178 18.20 -6.34 -22.99
N ASP A 179 17.06 -6.27 -22.33
CA ASP A 179 16.03 -7.33 -22.31
C ASP A 179 15.31 -7.51 -23.67
N THR A 180 15.38 -6.53 -24.57
CA THR A 180 14.80 -6.60 -25.92
C THR A 180 15.78 -7.08 -26.99
N THR A 181 17.04 -7.37 -26.64
CA THR A 181 18.02 -7.93 -27.57
C THR A 181 17.85 -9.46 -27.61
N PRO A 182 17.45 -10.08 -28.73
CA PRO A 182 17.35 -11.53 -28.81
C PRO A 182 18.74 -12.14 -28.69
N VAL A 183 18.87 -13.15 -27.83
CA VAL A 183 20.06 -14.00 -27.77
C VAL A 183 20.20 -14.68 -29.13
N ALA A 184 21.24 -14.29 -29.87
CA ALA A 184 21.60 -14.87 -31.16
C ALA A 184 22.15 -16.29 -31.03
#